data_AF-A0ABD2PAU4-F1
#
_entry.id   AF-A0ABD2PAU4-F1
#
_cell.length_a   1.000
_cell.length_b   1.000
_cell.length_c   1.000
_cell.angle_alpha   90.00
_cell.angle_beta   90.00
_cell.angle_gamma   90.00
#
_symmetry.space_group_name_H-M   'P 1'
#
loop_
_entity.id
_entity.type
_entity.pdbx_description
1 polymer ?
#
loop_
_entity_poly.entity_id
_entity_poly.type
_entity_poly.pdbx_seq_one_letter_code
_entity_poly.pdbx_strand_id
1 'polypeptide(L)'
;VERHIRDGDLVIFNRQPTLHKMSMMGHRVKVLPWSTFRMNLSCTSPYNADFDGDEMNLHVPQSMETRAEVENLHITPRQIITPQ
;
A
#
# COMPACT_ATOMS: atom_id res chain seq x y z
N VAL A 1 23.85 -5.42 -2.78
CA VAL A 1 23.48 -5.03 -4.16
C VAL A 1 22.12 -4.35 -4.08
N GLU A 2 22.07 -3.04 -4.35
CA GLU A 2 20.81 -2.32 -4.45
C GLU A 2 20.19 -2.58 -5.82
N ARG A 3 18.91 -2.95 -5.84
CA ARG A 3 18.18 -3.25 -7.08
C ARG A 3 16.93 -2.40 -7.18
N HIS A 4 16.49 -2.15 -8.40
CA HIS A 4 15.18 -1.54 -8.63
C HIS A 4 14.03 -2.43 -8.14
N ILE A 5 12.92 -1.78 -7.79
CA ILE A 5 11.65 -2.43 -7.47
C ILE A 5 11.16 -3.20 -8.69
N ARG A 6 10.64 -4.40 -8.46
CA ARG A 6 10.10 -5.28 -9.50
C ARG A 6 8.69 -5.70 -9.13
N ASP A 7 7.99 -6.27 -10.11
CA ASP A 7 6.70 -6.91 -9.90
C ASP A 7 6.75 -7.91 -8.72
N GLY A 8 5.74 -7.85 -7.87
CA GLY A 8 5.59 -8.73 -6.70
C GLY A 8 6.35 -8.28 -5.44
N ASP A 9 7.14 -7.20 -5.50
CA ASP A 9 7.70 -6.58 -4.29
C ASP A 9 6.59 -5.99 -3.42
N LEU A 10 6.83 -5.96 -2.10
CA LEU A 10 5.87 -5.46 -1.12
C LEU A 10 6.20 -4.00 -0.80
N VAL A 11 5.17 -3.17 -0.79
CA VAL A 11 5.25 -1.75 -0.46
C VAL A 11 4.12 -1.38 0.49
N ILE A 12 4.34 -0.36 1.31
CA ILE A 12 3.31 0.21 2.16
C ILE A 12 2.76 1.46 1.47
N PHE A 13 1.45 1.60 1.43
CA PHE A 13 0.76 2.69 0.76
C PHE A 13 -0.18 3.39 1.74
N ASN A 14 -0.17 4.73 1.75
CA ASN A 14 -1.03 5.54 2.62
C ASN A 14 -1.50 6.84 1.94
N ARG A 15 -2.67 7.32 2.37
CA ARG A 15 -3.21 8.64 2.01
C ARG A 15 -3.27 9.52 3.27
N GLN A 16 -2.80 10.75 3.16
CA GLN A 16 -2.86 11.72 4.28
C GLN A 16 -4.22 12.45 4.28
N PRO A 17 -4.80 12.77 5.45
CA PRO A 17 -4.37 12.38 6.80
C PRO A 17 -4.70 10.91 7.14
N THR A 18 -3.78 10.21 7.78
CA THR A 18 -4.01 8.84 8.30
C THR A 18 -4.78 8.87 9.63
N LEU A 19 -6.09 8.62 9.60
CA LEU A 19 -6.96 8.61 10.79
C LEU A 19 -7.22 7.21 11.36
N HIS A 20 -7.11 6.18 10.53
CA HIS A 20 -7.38 4.79 10.90
C HIS A 20 -6.19 3.89 10.52
N LYS A 21 -6.07 2.74 11.18
CA LYS A 21 -5.04 1.75 10.87
C LYS A 21 -5.07 1.33 9.39
N MET A 22 -6.27 1.18 8.82
CA MET A 22 -6.47 0.81 7.41
C MET A 22 -6.06 1.90 6.42
N SER A 23 -5.78 3.12 6.88
CA SER A 23 -5.26 4.20 6.03
C SER A 23 -3.78 4.00 5.68
N MET A 24 -3.13 2.95 6.21
CA MET A 24 -1.79 2.49 5.83
C MET A 24 -1.79 0.96 5.68
N MET A 25 -1.65 0.46 4.44
CA MET A 25 -1.70 -0.98 4.15
C MET A 25 -0.61 -1.41 3.19
N GLY A 26 -0.24 -2.68 3.26
CA GLY A 26 0.71 -3.34 2.38
C GLY A 26 0.08 -3.81 1.07
N HIS A 27 0.72 -3.50 -0.05
CA HIS A 27 0.33 -3.90 -1.40
C HIS A 27 1.46 -4.61 -2.13
N ARG A 28 1.12 -5.45 -3.11
CA ARG A 28 2.08 -6.03 -4.05
C ARG A 28 2.22 -5.11 -5.27
N VAL A 29 3.46 -4.78 -5.62
CA VAL A 29 3.76 -3.89 -6.75
C VAL A 29 3.47 -4.59 -8.07
N LYS A 30 2.85 -3.84 -8.97
CA LYS A 30 2.78 -4.13 -10.40
C LYS A 30 3.28 -2.91 -11.16
N VAL A 31 4.41 -3.04 -11.86
CA VAL A 31 5.01 -1.93 -12.62
C VAL A 31 4.20 -1.71 -13.88
N LEU A 32 3.78 -0.46 -14.10
CA LEU A 32 2.99 -0.04 -15.25
C LEU A 32 3.70 1.12 -15.96
N PRO A 33 3.49 1.29 -17.28
CA PRO A 33 4.22 2.30 -18.07
C PRO A 33 3.76 3.75 -17.85
N TRP A 34 2.73 4.01 -17.05
CA TRP A 34 2.20 5.37 -16.81
C TRP A 34 2.62 5.92 -15.44
N SER A 35 2.52 7.25 -15.30
CA SER A 35 2.98 7.98 -14.10
C SER A 35 1.94 8.14 -12.98
N THR A 36 0.92 7.28 -12.92
CA THR A 36 -0.11 7.30 -11.87
C THR A 36 -0.13 6.00 -11.08
N PHE A 37 -0.34 6.11 -9.77
CA PHE A 37 -0.62 4.94 -8.95
C PHE A 37 -1.99 4.38 -9.31
N ARG A 38 -2.09 3.05 -9.36
CA ARG A 38 -3.34 2.34 -9.58
C ARG A 38 -3.58 1.38 -8.43
N MET A 39 -4.81 1.34 -7.94
CA MET A 39 -5.26 0.42 -6.92
C MET A 39 -6.63 -0.15 -7.29
N ASN A 40 -7.04 -1.19 -6.59
CA ASN A 40 -8.38 -1.73 -6.73
C ASN A 40 -9.43 -0.76 -6.15
N LEU A 41 -10.58 -0.61 -6.82
CA LEU A 41 -11.67 0.27 -6.37
C LEU A 41 -12.21 -0.08 -4.98
N SER A 42 -12.20 -1.36 -4.58
CA SER A 42 -12.59 -1.76 -3.23
C SER A 42 -11.64 -1.27 -2.13
N CYS A 43 -10.43 -0.83 -2.49
CA CYS A 43 -9.48 -0.22 -1.57
C CYS A 43 -9.70 1.28 -1.37
N THR A 44 -10.61 1.93 -2.10
CA THR A 44 -10.82 3.37 -1.94
C THR A 44 -11.46 3.72 -0.59
N SER A 45 -12.41 2.91 -0.11
CA SER A 45 -13.09 3.13 1.17
C SER A 45 -12.13 3.25 2.37
N PRO A 46 -11.16 2.33 2.60
CA PRO A 46 -10.23 2.47 3.73
C PRO A 46 -9.24 3.64 3.61
N TYR A 47 -8.94 4.10 2.38
CA TYR A 47 -8.12 5.29 2.14
C TYR A 47 -8.92 6.60 2.06
N ASN A 48 -10.25 6.50 2.02
CA ASN A 48 -11.16 7.61 1.74
C ASN A 48 -10.78 8.38 0.45
N ALA A 49 -10.40 7.65 -0.60
CA ALA A 49 -9.92 8.20 -1.88
C ALA A 49 -11.03 8.26 -2.95
N ASP A 50 -11.00 9.26 -3.83
CA ASP A 50 -12.02 9.48 -4.88
C ASP A 50 -11.46 9.81 -6.28
N PHE A 51 -10.13 9.79 -6.45
CA PHE A 51 -9.41 9.95 -7.73
C PHE A 51 -9.61 11.31 -8.43
N ASP A 52 -9.93 12.36 -7.69
CA ASP A 52 -10.13 13.72 -8.22
C ASP A 52 -8.82 14.54 -8.38
N GLY A 53 -7.68 13.92 -8.07
CA GLY A 53 -6.37 14.60 -7.94
C GLY A 53 -5.57 14.13 -6.72
N ASP A 54 -6.09 13.16 -5.96
CA ASP A 54 -5.46 12.56 -4.79
C ASP A 54 -3.98 12.20 -4.97
N GLU A 55 -3.16 12.65 -4.02
CA GLU A 55 -1.78 12.22 -3.84
C GLU A 55 -1.67 11.18 -2.72
N MET A 56 -0.83 10.17 -2.94
CA MET A 56 -0.61 9.09 -1.99
C MET A 56 0.87 8.78 -1.85
N ASN A 57 1.25 8.42 -0.63
CA ASN A 57 2.63 8.13 -0.27
C ASN A 57 2.90 6.62 -0.37
N LEU A 58 4.11 6.29 -0.81
CA LEU A 58 4.59 4.92 -0.95
C LEU A 58 5.90 4.75 -0.18
N HIS A 59 5.95 3.74 0.68
CA HIS A 59 7.13 3.40 1.47
C HIS A 59 7.61 1.99 1.11
N VAL A 60 8.90 1.86 0.82
CA VAL A 60 9.52 0.59 0.40
C VAL A 60 10.33 0.00 1.56
N PRO A 61 9.91 -1.13 2.15
CA PRO A 61 10.69 -1.82 3.18
C PRO A 61 12.07 -2.23 2.65
N GLN A 62 13.12 -1.89 3.39
CA GLN A 62 14.51 -2.23 3.02
C GLN A 62 14.99 -3.53 3.68
N SER A 63 14.54 -3.81 4.90
CA SER A 63 14.89 -5.01 5.66
C SER A 63 13.98 -6.19 5.30
N MET A 64 14.52 -7.40 5.40
CA MET A 64 13.74 -8.61 5.14
C MET A 64 12.72 -8.87 6.24
N GLU A 65 13.04 -8.47 7.46
CA GLU A 65 12.18 -8.53 8.64
C GLU A 65 10.93 -7.66 8.43
N THR A 66 11.10 -6.39 8.05
CA THR A 66 9.96 -5.49 7.80
C THR A 66 9.16 -5.94 6.59
N ARG A 67 9.80 -6.51 5.56
CA ARG A 67 9.09 -7.13 4.43
C ARG A 67 8.19 -8.28 4.89
N ALA A 68 8.68 -9.13 5.78
CA ALA A 68 7.90 -10.22 6.36
C ALA A 68 6.76 -9.70 7.27
N GLU A 69 6.98 -8.64 8.03
CA GLU A 69 5.93 -7.99 8.83
C GLU A 69 4.82 -7.42 7.95
N VAL A 70 5.17 -6.78 6.82
CA VAL A 70 4.19 -6.26 5.87
C VAL A 70 3.38 -7.39 5.25
N GLU A 71 4.04 -8.49 4.85
CA GLU A 71 3.36 -9.65 4.25
C GLU A 71 2.40 -10.33 5.23
N ASN A 72 2.82 -10.49 6.49
CA ASN A 72 2.08 -11.27 7.48
C ASN A 72 1.09 -10.45 8.31
N LEU A 73 1.30 -9.14 8.50
CA LEU A 73 0.46 -8.32 9.39
C LEU A 73 -0.34 -7.27 8.63
N HIS A 74 0.31 -6.52 7.74
CA HIS A 74 -0.25 -5.28 7.19
C HIS A 74 -0.79 -5.39 5.75
N ILE A 75 -0.71 -6.56 5.11
CA ILE A 75 -1.21 -6.74 3.75
C ILE A 75 -2.73 -6.53 3.67
N THR A 76 -3.21 -5.88 2.59
CA THR A 76 -4.63 -5.47 2.45
C THR A 76 -5.66 -6.56 2.79
N PRO A 77 -5.53 -7.83 2.34
CA PRO A 77 -6.50 -8.88 2.69
C PRO A 77 -6.64 -9.15 4.20
N ARG A 78 -5.61 -8.87 5.00
CA ARG A 78 -5.63 -9.02 6.47
C ARG A 78 -6.18 -7.80 7.20
N GLN A 79 -6.43 -6.70 6.49
CA GLN A 79 -6.94 -5.45 7.05
C GLN A 79 -8.40 -5.17 6.62
N ILE A 80 -9.10 -6.13 6.01
CA ILE A 80 -10.49 -5.95 5.56
C ILE A 80 -11.45 -5.77 6.74
N ILE A 81 -11.25 -6.56 7.81
CA ILE A 81 -12.09 -6.52 9.00
C ILE A 81 -11.40 -5.65 10.05
N THR A 82 -12.07 -4.57 10.44
CA THR A 82 -11.60 -3.69 11.51
C THR A 82 -11.99 -4.27 12.88
N PRO A 83 -11.11 -4.21 13.89
CA PRO A 83 -11.45 -4.53 15.29
C PRO A 83 -12.11 -3.36 16.03
N GLN A 84 -12.37 -2.24 15.35
CA GLN A 84 -13.01 -1.04 15.90
C GLN A 84 -14.50 -1.26 16.18
#